data_AF-A0A9W8FB28-F1
#
_entry.id   AF-A0A9W8FB28-F1
#
_cell.length_a   1.000
_cell.length_b   1.000
_cell.length_c   1.000
_cell.angle_alpha   90.00
_cell.angle_beta   90.00
_cell.angle_gamma   90.00
#
_symmetry.space_group_name_H-M   'P 1'
#
loop_
_entity.id
_entity.type
_entity.pdbx_description
1 polymer ?
#
loop_
_entity_poly.entity_id
_entity_poly.type
_entity_poly.pdbx_seq_one_letter_code
_entity_poly.pdbx_strand_id
1 'polypeptide(L)'
;MATLAVNDIAKETQEYLHTTGLNIIALLEHTRKFEGTEAKNSDFSGQAFSKAVHNIVTAVDQEVTRFIIACKPPALDVEIRALCPKINAGLFQLVQQFGRIPKIAGRTYLLEVRRAVCKTLVAMVMLINTFLDHKVELSAAILADMPYTSSTGVFWEHCKELKQIPVDNRAAVLSIWQSVVTGLVRDAAEELNESLAESENQDIKARAGDEEESEDSMDDFSPDIPKDRIEEARNMYKLILSAKQVCEKVGLRCIRDCETFDEEHVMWLDRLLDLGRSVQDSVDELIAALSADGDEWKRAVKLEAANLAEAMSNLATLAITFVDDSHLPWFELCCKRLDVSKHTYHVVR
;
A
#
# COMPACT_ATOMS: atom_id res chain seq x y z
N MET A 1 -1.81 19.80 -31.74
CA MET A 1 -1.65 20.80 -30.67
C MET A 1 -2.73 21.86 -30.82
N ALA A 2 -3.91 21.60 -30.29
CA ALA A 2 -4.98 22.60 -30.22
C ALA A 2 -4.90 23.27 -28.85
N THR A 3 -4.56 24.55 -28.86
CA THR A 3 -4.58 25.44 -27.69
C THR A 3 -6.03 25.52 -27.20
N LEU A 4 -6.36 24.77 -26.15
CA LEU A 4 -7.64 24.89 -25.46
C LEU A 4 -7.74 26.31 -24.90
N ALA A 5 -8.89 26.93 -25.16
CA ALA A 5 -9.21 28.32 -24.86
C ALA A 5 -8.77 28.74 -23.45
N VAL A 6 -8.16 29.92 -23.37
CA VAL A 6 -7.92 30.67 -22.14
C VAL A 6 -9.22 30.67 -21.32
N ASN A 7 -9.15 30.24 -20.05
CA ASN A 7 -10.31 30.15 -19.17
C ASN A 7 -11.02 31.51 -19.12
N ASP A 8 -12.28 31.56 -19.57
CA ASP A 8 -13.16 32.75 -19.54
C ASP A 8 -13.65 33.07 -18.10
N ILE A 9 -12.86 32.74 -17.08
CA ILE A 9 -13.18 32.95 -15.67
C ILE A 9 -12.72 34.35 -15.26
N ALA A 10 -13.60 35.14 -14.64
CA ALA A 10 -13.27 36.49 -14.23
C ALA A 10 -12.13 36.53 -13.21
N LYS A 11 -11.30 37.58 -13.25
CA LYS A 11 -10.15 37.77 -12.34
C LYS A 11 -10.53 37.65 -10.86
N GLU A 12 -11.67 38.23 -10.46
CA GLU A 12 -12.15 38.11 -9.08
C GLU A 12 -12.41 36.64 -8.70
N THR A 13 -12.99 35.86 -9.61
CA THR A 13 -13.24 34.43 -9.40
C THR A 13 -11.92 33.63 -9.36
N GLN A 14 -10.92 34.00 -10.17
CA GLN A 14 -9.56 33.45 -10.08
C GLN A 14 -8.95 33.65 -8.68
N GLU A 15 -9.12 34.84 -8.07
CA GLU A 15 -8.64 35.12 -6.71
C GLU A 15 -9.34 34.26 -5.64
N TYR A 16 -10.65 34.01 -5.80
CA TYR A 16 -11.41 33.10 -4.94
C TYR A 16 -10.96 31.64 -5.07
N LEU A 17 -10.72 31.17 -6.30
CA LEU A 17 -10.18 29.83 -6.57
C LEU A 17 -8.80 29.66 -5.94
N HIS A 18 -7.93 30.64 -6.10
CA HIS A 18 -6.58 30.63 -5.54
C HIS A 18 -6.62 30.56 -4.01
N THR A 19 -7.47 31.38 -3.38
CA THR A 19 -7.68 31.36 -1.92
C THR A 19 -8.22 30.01 -1.45
N THR A 20 -9.11 29.39 -2.22
CA THR A 20 -9.64 28.05 -1.93
C THR A 20 -8.53 27.01 -1.97
N GLY A 21 -7.66 27.03 -2.98
CA GLY A 21 -6.48 26.16 -3.04
C GLY A 21 -5.55 26.33 -1.85
N LEU A 22 -5.25 27.58 -1.45
CA LEU A 22 -4.41 27.86 -0.28
C LEU A 22 -5.00 27.34 1.04
N ASN A 23 -6.31 27.49 1.24
CA ASN A 23 -7.00 26.95 2.42
C ASN A 23 -6.87 25.42 2.49
N ILE A 24 -6.99 24.74 1.35
CA ILE A 24 -6.85 23.28 1.28
C ILE A 24 -5.40 22.86 1.59
N ILE A 25 -4.39 23.63 1.16
CA ILE A 25 -2.99 23.37 1.53
C ILE A 25 -2.78 23.50 3.04
N ALA A 26 -3.34 24.52 3.68
CA ALA A 26 -3.23 24.67 5.13
C ALA A 26 -3.86 23.47 5.88
N LEU A 27 -5.01 22.98 5.40
CA LEU A 27 -5.65 21.77 5.91
C LEU A 27 -4.78 20.53 5.71
N LEU A 28 -4.13 20.40 4.56
CA LEU A 28 -3.23 19.31 4.25
C LEU A 28 -2.01 19.30 5.17
N GLU A 29 -1.39 20.45 5.40
CA GLU A 29 -0.25 20.56 6.32
C GLU A 29 -0.61 20.17 7.75
N HIS A 30 -1.80 20.56 8.22
CA HIS A 30 -2.32 20.14 9.51
C HIS A 30 -2.52 18.63 9.57
N THR A 31 -3.18 18.06 8.54
CA THR A 31 -3.50 16.63 8.44
C THR A 31 -2.23 15.76 8.45
N ARG A 32 -1.18 16.17 7.74
CA ARG A 32 0.10 15.44 7.68
C ARG A 32 0.79 15.31 9.03
N LYS A 33 0.69 16.34 9.87
CA LYS A 33 1.35 16.41 11.19
C LYS A 33 0.53 15.79 12.32
N PHE A 34 -0.72 15.43 12.07
CA PHE A 34 -1.61 14.90 13.11
C PHE A 34 -1.27 13.46 13.47
N GLU A 35 -0.97 13.19 14.73
CA GLU A 35 -0.55 11.87 15.24
C GLU A 35 -1.63 11.14 16.05
N GLY A 36 -2.87 11.64 16.06
CA GLY A 36 -3.94 11.09 16.88
C GLY A 36 -4.12 11.84 18.20
N THR A 37 -5.30 11.70 18.80
CA THR A 37 -5.62 12.27 20.12
C THR A 37 -5.28 11.30 21.26
N GLU A 38 -5.14 11.83 22.47
CA GLU A 38 -4.97 11.04 23.72
C GLU A 38 -6.31 10.55 24.30
N ALA A 39 -7.40 10.59 23.51
CA ALA A 39 -8.72 10.18 23.98
C ALA A 39 -8.81 8.65 24.17
N LYS A 40 -9.68 8.20 25.08
CA LYS A 40 -9.90 6.77 25.37
C LYS A 40 -10.79 6.09 24.32
N ASN A 41 -10.68 4.77 24.20
CA ASN A 41 -11.32 4.01 23.11
C ASN A 41 -12.84 3.99 23.26
N SER A 42 -13.35 4.12 24.49
CA SER A 42 -14.78 4.20 24.79
C SER A 42 -15.50 5.34 24.07
N ASP A 43 -14.75 6.37 23.66
CA ASP A 43 -15.30 7.61 23.14
C ASP A 43 -15.26 7.64 21.59
N PHE A 44 -14.60 6.66 20.96
CA PHE A 44 -14.44 6.56 19.51
C PHE A 44 -15.10 5.29 18.97
N SER A 45 -16.01 5.47 18.01
CA SER A 45 -16.60 4.37 17.25
C SER A 45 -16.18 4.48 15.80
N GLY A 46 -15.39 3.52 15.32
CA GLY A 46 -14.94 3.46 13.94
C GLY A 46 -16.08 3.35 12.92
N GLN A 47 -17.18 2.68 13.27
CA GLN A 47 -18.39 2.64 12.43
C GLN A 47 -19.08 4.00 12.33
N ALA A 48 -19.26 4.71 13.45
CA ALA A 48 -19.85 6.04 13.46
C ALA A 48 -18.96 7.04 12.71
N PHE A 49 -17.65 6.92 12.87
CA PHE A 49 -16.64 7.69 12.15
C PHE A 49 -16.72 7.43 10.64
N SER A 50 -16.65 6.17 10.20
CA SER A 50 -16.73 5.80 8.78
C SER A 50 -18.01 6.30 8.12
N LYS A 51 -19.15 6.19 8.81
CA LYS A 51 -20.43 6.76 8.34
C LYS A 51 -20.39 8.28 8.23
N ALA A 52 -19.80 8.98 9.19
CA ALA A 52 -19.66 10.43 9.14
C ALA A 52 -18.78 10.88 7.97
N VAL A 53 -17.62 10.24 7.78
CA VAL A 53 -16.73 10.47 6.64
C VAL A 53 -17.46 10.22 5.32
N HIS A 54 -18.17 9.10 5.19
CA HIS A 54 -18.94 8.77 3.99
C HIS A 54 -19.95 9.87 3.63
N ASN A 55 -20.69 10.38 4.61
CA ASN A 55 -21.68 11.43 4.39
C ASN A 55 -21.02 12.76 3.96
N ILE A 56 -19.95 13.15 4.65
CA ILE A 56 -19.20 14.39 4.33
C ILE A 56 -18.64 14.30 2.91
N VAL A 57 -17.97 13.20 2.57
CA VAL A 57 -17.33 13.01 1.27
C VAL A 57 -18.38 12.96 0.15
N THR A 58 -19.54 12.35 0.39
CA THR A 58 -20.63 12.34 -0.59
C THR A 58 -21.18 13.75 -0.85
N ALA A 59 -21.29 14.58 0.18
CA ALA A 59 -21.69 15.97 0.00
C ALA A 59 -20.62 16.77 -0.78
N VAL A 60 -19.34 16.63 -0.42
CA VAL A 60 -18.24 17.30 -1.13
C VAL A 60 -18.17 16.88 -2.60
N ASP A 61 -18.29 15.58 -2.88
CA ASP A 61 -18.30 15.00 -4.23
C ASP A 61 -19.38 15.64 -5.14
N GLN A 62 -20.59 15.86 -4.59
CA GLN A 62 -21.67 16.55 -5.30
C GLN A 62 -21.35 18.03 -5.58
N GLU A 63 -20.80 18.75 -4.59
CA GLU A 63 -20.43 20.16 -4.76
C GLU A 63 -19.25 20.32 -5.74
N VAL A 64 -18.28 19.41 -5.73
CA VAL A 64 -17.16 19.39 -6.68
C VAL A 64 -17.64 19.10 -8.10
N THR A 65 -18.62 18.20 -8.25
CA THR A 65 -19.23 17.92 -9.56
C THR A 65 -19.92 19.17 -10.12
N ARG A 66 -20.70 19.88 -9.30
CA ARG A 66 -21.31 21.17 -9.68
C ARG A 66 -20.26 22.22 -10.02
N PHE A 67 -19.19 22.28 -9.23
CA PHE A 67 -18.09 23.22 -9.42
C PHE A 67 -17.41 23.05 -10.78
N ILE A 68 -17.12 21.81 -11.18
CA ILE A 68 -16.51 21.54 -12.49
C ILE A 68 -17.46 21.93 -13.62
N ILE A 69 -18.76 21.67 -13.48
CA ILE A 69 -19.76 22.09 -14.47
C ILE A 69 -19.77 23.61 -14.61
N ALA A 70 -19.77 24.34 -13.48
CA ALA A 70 -19.72 25.80 -13.46
C ALA A 70 -18.42 26.37 -14.06
N CYS A 71 -17.30 25.63 -14.00
CA CYS A 71 -16.03 26.05 -14.61
C CYS A 71 -15.94 25.77 -16.12
N LYS A 72 -16.89 25.04 -16.72
CA LYS A 72 -16.88 24.80 -18.18
C LYS A 72 -17.24 26.08 -18.94
N PRO A 73 -16.64 26.34 -20.12
CA PRO A 73 -17.01 27.50 -20.94
C PRO A 73 -18.47 27.44 -21.44
N PRO A 74 -19.24 28.55 -21.38
CA PRO A 74 -18.90 29.80 -20.70
C PRO A 74 -18.97 29.63 -19.17
N ALA A 75 -17.93 30.10 -18.47
CA ALA A 75 -17.82 29.91 -17.02
C ALA A 75 -18.91 30.68 -16.26
N LEU A 76 -19.40 30.08 -15.17
CA LEU A 76 -20.45 30.63 -14.32
C LEU A 76 -19.84 31.21 -13.03
N ASP A 77 -19.19 32.38 -13.12
CA ASP A 77 -18.44 33.02 -12.03
C ASP A 77 -19.19 33.11 -10.70
N VAL A 78 -20.45 33.51 -10.73
CA VAL A 78 -21.30 33.63 -9.53
C VAL A 78 -21.48 32.28 -8.84
N GLU A 79 -21.67 31.22 -9.63
CA GLU A 79 -21.83 29.86 -9.10
C GLU A 79 -20.50 29.31 -8.57
N ILE A 80 -19.39 29.53 -9.29
CA ILE A 80 -18.04 29.14 -8.85
C ILE A 80 -17.74 29.75 -7.48
N ARG A 81 -17.97 31.06 -7.30
CA ARG A 81 -17.75 31.75 -6.02
C ARG A 81 -18.67 31.27 -4.91
N ALA A 82 -19.90 30.84 -5.22
CA ALA A 82 -20.82 30.27 -4.25
C ALA A 82 -20.46 28.83 -3.83
N LEU A 83 -19.81 28.06 -4.71
CA LEU A 83 -19.42 26.67 -4.46
C LEU A 83 -18.09 26.55 -3.70
N CYS A 84 -17.12 27.42 -3.96
CA CYS A 84 -15.83 27.47 -3.26
C CYS A 84 -15.93 27.37 -1.72
N PRO A 85 -16.74 28.20 -1.02
CA PRO A 85 -16.86 28.13 0.43
C PRO A 85 -17.52 26.83 0.91
N LYS A 86 -18.44 26.24 0.13
CA LYS A 86 -19.07 24.96 0.48
C LYS A 86 -18.07 23.81 0.42
N ILE A 87 -17.22 23.81 -0.61
CA ILE A 87 -16.13 22.82 -0.75
C ILE A 87 -15.16 22.95 0.42
N ASN A 88 -14.68 24.17 0.72
CA ASN A 88 -13.80 24.42 1.86
C ASN A 88 -14.44 23.97 3.19
N ALA A 89 -15.73 24.27 3.40
CA ALA A 89 -16.43 23.85 4.61
C ALA A 89 -16.54 22.32 4.73
N GLY A 90 -16.84 21.62 3.63
CA GLY A 90 -16.90 20.16 3.62
C GLY A 90 -15.54 19.50 3.86
N LEU A 91 -14.47 20.02 3.23
CA LEU A 91 -13.10 19.53 3.47
C LEU A 91 -12.60 19.85 4.87
N PHE A 92 -12.95 21.02 5.42
CA PHE A 92 -12.68 21.35 6.82
C PHE A 92 -13.39 20.38 7.77
N GLN A 93 -14.67 20.06 7.53
CA GLN A 93 -15.40 19.07 8.31
C GLN A 93 -14.77 17.68 8.23
N LEU A 94 -14.28 17.28 7.05
CA LEU A 94 -13.55 16.02 6.86
C LEU A 94 -12.30 15.98 7.74
N VAL A 95 -11.47 17.02 7.69
CA VAL A 95 -10.24 17.12 8.52
C VAL A 95 -10.59 17.18 10.01
N GLN A 96 -11.66 17.88 10.39
CA GLN A 96 -12.14 17.92 11.76
C GLN A 96 -12.58 16.53 12.25
N GLN A 97 -13.28 15.74 11.43
CA GLN A 97 -13.61 14.36 11.80
C GLN A 97 -12.35 13.51 11.95
N PHE A 98 -11.41 13.61 11.00
CA PHE A 98 -10.12 12.92 11.09
C PHE A 98 -9.37 13.25 12.39
N GLY A 99 -9.41 14.52 12.82
CA GLY A 99 -8.82 14.98 14.08
C GLY A 99 -9.42 14.36 15.36
N ARG A 100 -10.45 13.52 15.25
CA ARG A 100 -11.07 12.82 16.39
C ARG A 100 -10.51 11.42 16.64
N ILE A 101 -9.67 10.90 15.74
CA ILE A 101 -9.12 9.55 15.87
C ILE A 101 -8.12 9.51 17.04
N PRO A 102 -8.29 8.62 18.02
CA PRO A 102 -7.35 8.46 19.11
C PRO A 102 -6.16 7.59 18.71
N LYS A 103 -4.99 7.77 19.35
CA LYS A 103 -3.78 6.98 19.07
C LYS A 103 -3.99 5.47 19.23
N ILE A 104 -4.74 5.11 20.27
CA ILE A 104 -5.12 3.72 20.60
C ILE A 104 -6.06 3.08 19.58
N ALA A 105 -6.59 3.81 18.59
CA ALA A 105 -7.32 3.22 17.48
C ALA A 105 -6.40 2.45 16.51
N GLY A 106 -5.08 2.56 16.68
CA GLY A 106 -4.07 1.83 15.93
C GLY A 106 -3.28 2.72 14.98
N ARG A 107 -1.97 2.49 14.93
CA ARG A 107 -1.05 3.25 14.08
C ARG A 107 -1.37 3.01 12.61
N THR A 108 -1.62 1.76 12.22
CA THR A 108 -1.94 1.41 10.83
C THR A 108 -3.25 2.06 10.40
N TYR A 109 -4.30 1.94 11.22
CA TYR A 109 -5.57 2.62 10.99
C TYR A 109 -5.42 4.11 10.74
N LEU A 110 -4.75 4.80 11.67
CA LEU A 110 -4.54 6.24 11.60
C LEU A 110 -3.75 6.63 10.34
N LEU A 111 -2.72 5.86 9.97
CA LEU A 111 -1.93 6.09 8.76
C LEU A 111 -2.77 5.94 7.49
N GLU A 112 -3.60 4.91 7.38
CA GLU A 112 -4.45 4.68 6.20
C GLU A 112 -5.49 5.80 6.03
N VAL A 113 -6.17 6.19 7.12
CA VAL A 113 -7.14 7.29 7.05
C VAL A 113 -6.43 8.61 6.74
N ARG A 114 -5.28 8.89 7.37
CA ARG A 114 -4.47 10.09 7.07
C ARG A 114 -4.09 10.14 5.60
N ARG A 115 -3.60 9.01 5.05
CA ARG A 115 -3.22 8.90 3.64
C ARG A 115 -4.42 9.21 2.74
N ALA A 116 -5.57 8.60 2.99
CA ALA A 116 -6.78 8.82 2.19
C ALA A 116 -7.23 10.31 2.23
N VAL A 117 -7.23 10.94 3.40
CA VAL A 117 -7.60 12.36 3.54
C VAL A 117 -6.59 13.25 2.81
N CYS A 118 -5.29 13.03 3.01
CA CYS A 118 -4.23 13.78 2.31
C CYS A 118 -4.35 13.65 0.78
N LYS A 119 -4.57 12.43 0.27
CA LYS A 119 -4.78 12.16 -1.15
C LYS A 119 -5.93 12.96 -1.73
N THR A 120 -7.08 13.00 -1.05
CA THR A 120 -8.24 13.78 -1.47
C THR A 120 -7.97 15.29 -1.47
N LEU A 121 -7.28 15.82 -0.45
CA LEU A 121 -6.93 17.24 -0.38
C LEU A 121 -5.97 17.64 -1.52
N VAL A 122 -4.94 16.83 -1.78
CA VAL A 122 -4.01 17.04 -2.90
C VAL A 122 -4.75 17.02 -4.22
N ALA A 123 -5.60 16.01 -4.47
CA ALA A 123 -6.36 15.91 -5.69
C ALA A 123 -7.32 17.09 -5.89
N MET A 124 -7.89 17.64 -4.82
CA MET A 124 -8.70 18.86 -4.91
C MET A 124 -7.86 20.07 -5.33
N VAL A 125 -6.66 20.26 -4.78
CA VAL A 125 -5.76 21.35 -5.21
C VAL A 125 -5.37 21.17 -6.67
N MET A 126 -5.03 19.95 -7.09
CA MET A 126 -4.71 19.63 -8.49
C MET A 126 -5.89 19.92 -9.42
N LEU A 127 -7.12 19.61 -9.00
CA LEU A 127 -8.34 19.93 -9.72
C LEU A 127 -8.59 21.44 -9.83
N ILE A 128 -8.41 22.20 -8.75
CA ILE A 128 -8.52 23.68 -8.79
C ILE A 128 -7.48 24.26 -9.76
N ASN A 129 -6.26 23.73 -9.74
CA ASN A 129 -5.16 24.14 -10.60
C ASN A 129 -5.41 23.92 -12.10
N THR A 130 -6.42 23.14 -12.51
CA THR A 130 -6.80 23.06 -13.93
C THR A 130 -7.56 24.28 -14.43
N PHE A 131 -8.16 25.05 -13.51
CA PHE A 131 -8.96 26.23 -13.83
C PHE A 131 -8.26 27.55 -13.47
N LEU A 132 -7.12 27.48 -12.77
CA LEU A 132 -6.33 28.64 -12.38
C LEU A 132 -5.37 29.10 -13.47
N ASP A 133 -5.31 30.41 -13.70
CA ASP A 133 -4.26 31.02 -14.53
C ASP A 133 -2.90 30.97 -13.83
N HIS A 134 -2.91 31.24 -12.52
CA HIS A 134 -1.75 31.14 -11.64
C HIS A 134 -1.97 30.00 -10.64
N LYS A 135 -1.25 28.89 -10.85
CA LYS A 135 -1.42 27.67 -10.06
C LYS A 135 -0.97 27.88 -8.61
N VAL A 136 -1.70 27.24 -7.70
CA VAL A 136 -1.27 27.07 -6.32
C VAL A 136 -0.20 25.99 -6.25
N GLU A 137 0.97 26.32 -5.73
CA GLU A 137 2.10 25.40 -5.63
C GLU A 137 1.94 24.41 -4.47
N LEU A 138 2.08 23.12 -4.77
CA LEU A 138 2.23 22.08 -3.76
C LEU A 138 3.72 21.90 -3.47
N SER A 139 4.10 21.85 -2.19
CA SER A 139 5.51 21.66 -1.82
C SER A 139 6.06 20.33 -2.37
N ALA A 140 7.35 20.31 -2.72
CA ALA A 140 8.01 19.08 -3.20
C ALA A 140 7.89 17.92 -2.20
N ALA A 141 7.88 18.21 -0.90
CA ALA A 141 7.67 17.22 0.15
C ALA A 141 6.24 16.63 0.17
N ILE A 142 5.23 17.32 -0.35
CA ILE A 142 3.87 16.78 -0.51
C ILE A 142 3.81 15.88 -1.73
N LEU A 143 4.51 16.27 -2.81
CA LEU A 143 4.52 15.54 -4.07
C LEU A 143 5.35 14.24 -4.00
N ALA A 144 6.44 14.23 -3.23
CA ALA A 144 7.27 13.03 -3.03
C ALA A 144 6.53 11.89 -2.31
N ASP A 145 5.61 12.22 -1.40
CA ASP A 145 4.83 11.25 -0.63
C ASP A 145 3.64 10.66 -1.41
N MET A 146 3.44 11.10 -2.66
CA MET A 146 2.22 10.82 -3.44
C MET A 146 2.59 10.21 -4.81
N PRO A 147 2.04 9.04 -5.17
CA PRO A 147 2.25 8.49 -6.50
C PRO A 147 1.70 9.46 -7.56
N TYR A 148 2.50 9.71 -8.60
CA TYR A 148 2.18 10.63 -9.69
C TYR A 148 0.95 10.17 -10.47
N THR A 149 -0.25 10.62 -10.09
CA THR A 149 -1.44 10.53 -10.94
C THR A 149 -1.95 11.92 -11.25
N SER A 150 -1.48 12.48 -12.36
CA SER A 150 -1.92 13.75 -12.94
C SER A 150 -3.15 13.53 -13.82
N SER A 151 -4.29 13.18 -13.22
CA SER A 151 -5.58 13.09 -13.93
C SER A 151 -6.68 13.76 -13.12
N THR A 152 -7.59 14.48 -13.78
CA THR A 152 -8.76 15.10 -13.15
C THR A 152 -9.71 14.07 -12.54
N GLY A 153 -9.66 12.81 -12.96
CA GLY A 153 -10.43 11.69 -12.38
C GLY A 153 -10.00 11.26 -10.98
N VAL A 154 -8.80 11.64 -10.56
CA VAL A 154 -8.14 11.17 -9.33
C VAL A 154 -8.88 11.62 -8.07
N PHE A 155 -9.55 12.78 -8.11
CA PHE A 155 -10.34 13.26 -6.97
C PHE A 155 -11.46 12.29 -6.60
N TRP A 156 -12.22 11.79 -7.59
CA TRP A 156 -13.33 10.88 -7.36
C TRP A 156 -12.87 9.49 -6.92
N GLU A 157 -11.72 9.03 -7.42
CA GLU A 157 -11.10 7.79 -6.98
C GLU A 157 -10.75 7.87 -5.49
N HIS A 158 -10.11 8.96 -5.05
CA HIS A 158 -9.83 9.15 -3.62
C HIS A 158 -11.09 9.38 -2.79
N CYS A 159 -12.14 9.99 -3.33
CA CYS A 159 -13.44 10.05 -2.66
C CYS A 159 -14.05 8.65 -2.49
N LYS A 160 -13.87 7.73 -3.45
CA LYS A 160 -14.29 6.33 -3.30
C LYS A 160 -13.47 5.62 -2.22
N GLU A 161 -12.15 5.82 -2.21
CA GLU A 161 -11.27 5.29 -1.16
C GLU A 161 -11.71 5.78 0.23
N LEU A 162 -11.98 7.08 0.40
CA LEU A 162 -12.49 7.63 1.67
C LEU A 162 -13.85 7.06 2.08
N LYS A 163 -14.74 6.78 1.12
CA LYS A 163 -16.03 6.13 1.39
C LYS A 163 -15.88 4.66 1.82
N GLN A 164 -14.71 4.06 1.59
CA GLN A 164 -14.36 2.66 1.89
C GLN A 164 -13.24 2.55 2.91
N ILE A 165 -12.99 3.59 3.71
CA ILE A 165 -11.98 3.53 4.76
C ILE A 165 -12.23 2.33 5.69
N PRO A 166 -11.16 1.71 6.23
CA PRO A 166 -11.32 0.65 7.20
C PRO A 166 -12.17 1.13 8.38
N VAL A 167 -12.85 0.19 9.04
CA VAL A 167 -13.68 0.51 10.20
C VAL A 167 -12.87 0.48 11.50
N ASP A 168 -11.78 -0.27 11.55
CA ASP A 168 -10.93 -0.47 12.72
C ASP A 168 -9.49 -0.83 12.29
N ASN A 169 -8.57 -0.97 13.27
CA ASN A 169 -7.18 -1.34 12.98
C ASN A 169 -7.05 -2.71 12.34
N ARG A 170 -7.86 -3.68 12.74
CA ARG A 170 -7.83 -5.03 12.15
C ARG A 170 -8.16 -4.98 10.67
N ALA A 171 -9.20 -4.25 10.27
CA ALA A 171 -9.58 -4.10 8.87
C ALA A 171 -8.48 -3.40 8.06
N ALA A 172 -7.83 -2.37 8.64
CA ALA A 172 -6.69 -1.70 8.02
C ALA A 172 -5.51 -2.66 7.83
N VAL A 173 -5.10 -3.35 8.91
CA VAL A 173 -4.00 -4.32 8.90
C VAL A 173 -4.30 -5.47 7.94
N LEU A 174 -5.52 -6.03 7.97
CA LEU A 174 -5.92 -7.13 7.09
C LEU A 174 -5.86 -6.73 5.62
N SER A 175 -6.35 -5.53 5.28
CA SER A 175 -6.31 -5.04 3.90
C SER A 175 -4.89 -4.94 3.38
N ILE A 176 -3.97 -4.32 4.14
CA ILE A 176 -2.55 -4.19 3.77
C ILE A 176 -1.87 -5.56 3.77
N TRP A 177 -2.21 -6.42 4.73
CA TRP A 177 -1.66 -7.76 4.83
C TRP A 177 -1.97 -8.58 3.57
N GLN A 178 -3.22 -8.54 3.11
CA GLN A 178 -3.64 -9.27 1.92
C GLN A 178 -3.01 -8.73 0.63
N SER A 179 -2.93 -7.41 0.47
CA SER A 179 -2.42 -6.81 -0.76
C SER A 179 -0.90 -6.76 -0.84
N VAL A 180 -0.22 -6.44 0.27
CA VAL A 180 1.23 -6.25 0.32
C VAL A 180 1.92 -7.51 0.82
N VAL A 181 1.65 -7.93 2.05
CA VAL A 181 2.43 -9.01 2.68
C VAL A 181 2.17 -10.37 2.03
N THR A 182 0.92 -10.84 2.04
CA THR A 182 0.55 -12.13 1.42
C THR A 182 0.51 -12.02 -0.10
N GLY A 183 0.02 -10.89 -0.64
CA GLY A 183 -0.08 -10.67 -2.08
C GLY A 183 1.28 -10.78 -2.77
N LEU A 184 2.23 -9.93 -2.39
CA LEU A 184 3.55 -9.91 -3.03
C LEU A 184 4.35 -11.18 -2.77
N VAL A 185 4.30 -11.75 -1.57
CA VAL A 185 4.99 -13.04 -1.29
C VAL A 185 4.40 -14.18 -2.12
N ARG A 186 3.09 -14.19 -2.35
CA ARG A 186 2.47 -15.18 -3.23
C ARG A 186 2.91 -14.97 -4.67
N ASP A 187 2.82 -13.74 -5.16
CA ASP A 187 3.13 -13.41 -6.54
C ASP A 187 4.62 -13.72 -6.83
N ALA A 188 5.53 -13.37 -5.92
CA ALA A 188 6.94 -13.75 -5.94
C ALA A 188 7.19 -15.28 -5.96
N ALA A 189 6.37 -16.06 -5.23
CA ALA A 189 6.46 -17.52 -5.27
C ALA A 189 6.00 -18.09 -6.62
N GLU A 190 4.94 -17.51 -7.20
CA GLU A 190 4.38 -17.91 -8.49
C GLU A 190 5.36 -17.57 -9.62
N GLU A 191 5.90 -16.35 -9.64
CA GLU A 191 6.92 -15.90 -10.58
C GLU A 191 8.16 -16.80 -10.55
N LEU A 192 8.72 -17.08 -9.35
CA LEU A 192 9.89 -17.96 -9.24
C LEU A 192 9.61 -19.39 -9.74
N ASN A 193 8.40 -19.91 -9.49
CA ASN A 193 8.00 -21.24 -9.96
C ASN A 193 7.85 -21.28 -11.49
N GLU A 194 7.32 -20.21 -12.10
CA GLU A 194 7.22 -20.05 -13.54
C GLU A 194 8.61 -19.98 -14.19
N SER A 195 9.52 -19.14 -13.68
CA SER A 195 10.90 -19.04 -14.17
C SER A 195 11.68 -20.36 -14.05
N LEU A 196 11.44 -21.13 -12.98
CA LEU A 196 12.01 -22.48 -12.82
C LEU A 196 11.49 -23.45 -13.88
N ALA A 197 10.17 -23.47 -14.14
CA ALA A 197 9.56 -24.36 -15.12
C ALA A 197 10.01 -24.04 -16.55
N GLU A 198 10.17 -22.75 -16.88
CA GLU A 198 10.68 -22.31 -18.18
C GLU A 198 12.13 -22.75 -18.39
N SER A 199 12.99 -22.54 -17.39
CA SER A 199 14.41 -22.95 -17.43
C SER A 199 14.58 -24.46 -17.61
N GLU A 200 13.72 -25.27 -16.99
CA GLU A 200 13.70 -26.73 -17.14
C GLU A 200 13.23 -27.17 -18.53
N ASN A 201 12.19 -26.54 -19.08
CA ASN A 201 11.69 -26.84 -20.42
C ASN A 201 12.71 -26.51 -21.51
N GLN A 202 13.45 -25.42 -21.37
CA GLN A 202 14.56 -25.09 -22.26
C GLN A 202 15.70 -26.13 -22.17
N ASP A 203 15.99 -26.66 -20.97
CA ASP A 203 17.01 -27.72 -20.83
C ASP A 203 16.57 -29.05 -21.45
N ILE A 204 15.28 -29.40 -21.39
CA ILE A 204 14.73 -30.58 -22.05
C ILE A 204 14.79 -30.43 -23.57
N LYS A 205 14.37 -29.29 -24.13
CA LYS A 205 14.46 -29.02 -25.58
C LYS A 205 15.91 -29.08 -26.09
N ALA A 206 16.84 -28.46 -25.36
CA ALA A 206 18.27 -28.51 -25.69
C ALA A 206 18.84 -29.94 -25.66
N ARG A 207 18.35 -30.81 -24.76
CA ARG A 207 18.78 -32.21 -24.67
C ARG A 207 18.09 -33.14 -25.67
N ALA A 208 16.89 -32.78 -26.13
CA ALA A 208 16.11 -33.56 -27.09
C ALA A 208 16.64 -33.43 -28.53
N GLY A 209 17.52 -32.46 -28.80
CA GLY A 209 18.07 -32.25 -30.14
C GLY A 209 17.05 -31.71 -31.14
N ASP A 210 15.94 -31.15 -30.66
CA ASP A 210 14.98 -30.38 -31.46
C ASP A 210 15.61 -29.01 -31.80
N GLU A 211 16.69 -29.04 -32.58
CA GLU A 211 17.24 -27.91 -33.32
C GLU A 211 16.43 -27.72 -34.61
N GLU A 212 15.11 -27.53 -34.51
CA GLU A 212 14.42 -26.83 -35.60
C GLU A 212 14.87 -25.37 -35.53
N GLU A 213 15.95 -25.07 -36.24
CA GLU A 213 16.40 -23.72 -36.62
C GLU A 213 15.26 -23.00 -37.36
N SER A 214 14.32 -22.45 -36.58
CA SER A 214 13.49 -21.35 -37.00
C SER A 214 14.33 -20.08 -36.87
N GLU A 215 15.05 -19.72 -37.93
CA GLU A 215 15.79 -18.45 -38.08
C GLU A 215 14.92 -17.19 -37.88
N ASP A 216 13.60 -17.33 -37.65
CA ASP A 216 12.65 -16.26 -37.37
C ASP A 216 12.20 -16.15 -35.90
N SER A 217 12.71 -16.95 -34.95
CA SER A 217 12.38 -16.71 -33.53
C SER A 217 13.32 -15.65 -32.96
N MET A 218 12.86 -14.41 -33.00
CA MET A 218 13.40 -13.24 -32.30
C MET A 218 13.29 -13.38 -30.76
N ASP A 219 13.40 -14.59 -30.21
CA ASP A 219 13.39 -14.88 -28.78
C ASP A 219 14.85 -14.99 -28.28
N ASP A 220 15.48 -13.83 -28.15
CA ASP A 220 16.69 -13.61 -27.35
C ASP A 220 16.35 -13.65 -25.84
N PHE A 221 15.58 -14.65 -25.40
CA PHE A 221 15.23 -14.83 -24.00
C PHE A 221 16.23 -15.78 -23.36
N SER A 222 17.32 -15.20 -22.85
CA SER A 222 18.11 -15.88 -21.82
C SER A 222 17.17 -16.27 -20.68
N PRO A 223 17.25 -17.51 -20.13
CA PRO A 223 16.41 -17.90 -19.02
C PRO A 223 16.60 -16.94 -17.84
N ASP A 224 15.50 -16.56 -17.19
CA ASP A 224 15.51 -15.68 -16.01
C ASP A 224 16.36 -16.24 -14.85
N ILE A 225 16.53 -17.56 -14.81
CA ILE A 225 17.41 -18.25 -13.85
C ILE A 225 18.50 -18.99 -14.62
N PRO A 226 19.78 -18.64 -14.40
CA PRO A 226 20.90 -19.34 -15.02
C PRO A 226 20.91 -20.84 -14.66
N LYS A 227 21.26 -21.70 -15.62
CA LYS A 227 21.18 -23.17 -15.48
C LYS A 227 21.96 -23.72 -14.28
N ASP A 228 23.08 -23.10 -13.92
CA ASP A 228 23.92 -23.48 -12.77
C ASP A 228 23.29 -23.14 -11.41
N ARG A 229 22.17 -22.41 -11.40
CA ARG A 229 21.47 -21.94 -10.19
C ARG A 229 20.14 -22.64 -9.94
N ILE A 230 19.64 -23.45 -10.88
CA ILE A 230 18.32 -24.10 -10.80
C ILE A 230 18.12 -24.85 -9.48
N GLU A 231 19.12 -25.63 -9.04
CA GLU A 231 18.98 -26.41 -7.80
C GLU A 231 18.92 -25.53 -6.55
N GLU A 232 19.68 -24.43 -6.52
CA GLU A 232 19.62 -23.45 -5.43
C GLU A 232 18.28 -22.71 -5.45
N ALA A 233 17.82 -22.28 -6.63
CA ALA A 233 16.53 -21.64 -6.83
C ALA A 233 15.36 -22.56 -6.40
N ARG A 234 15.42 -23.88 -6.65
CA ARG A 234 14.44 -24.85 -6.12
C ARG A 234 14.43 -24.90 -4.59
N ASN A 235 15.60 -24.79 -3.96
CA ASN A 235 15.69 -24.77 -2.50
C ASN A 235 15.13 -23.45 -1.93
N MET A 236 15.42 -22.32 -2.59
CA MET A 236 14.88 -21.02 -2.20
C MET A 236 13.38 -20.94 -2.40
N TYR A 237 12.86 -21.53 -3.48
CA TYR A 237 11.43 -21.64 -3.72
C TYR A 237 10.70 -22.37 -2.57
N LYS A 238 11.26 -23.45 -2.03
CA LYS A 238 10.69 -24.13 -0.85
C LYS A 238 10.64 -23.22 0.39
N LEU A 239 11.66 -22.36 0.56
CA LEU A 239 11.71 -21.40 1.66
C LEU A 239 10.64 -20.29 1.47
N ILE A 240 10.51 -19.76 0.25
CA ILE A 240 9.48 -18.77 -0.10
C ILE A 240 8.07 -19.36 0.04
N LEU A 241 7.84 -20.62 -0.34
CA LEU A 241 6.57 -21.32 -0.08
C LEU A 241 6.26 -21.43 1.41
N SER A 242 7.29 -21.62 2.24
CA SER A 242 7.13 -21.63 3.69
C SER A 242 6.75 -20.23 4.21
N ALA A 243 7.36 -19.18 3.67
CA ALA A 243 7.01 -17.78 3.97
C ALA A 243 5.56 -17.47 3.59
N LYS A 244 5.13 -17.86 2.39
CA LYS A 244 3.74 -17.76 1.94
C LYS A 244 2.79 -18.42 2.94
N GLN A 245 3.06 -19.67 3.35
CA GLN A 245 2.22 -20.39 4.31
C GLN A 245 2.14 -19.69 5.67
N VAL A 246 3.26 -19.17 6.18
CA VAL A 246 3.29 -18.39 7.42
C VAL A 246 2.44 -17.13 7.27
N CYS A 247 2.65 -16.35 6.21
CA CYS A 247 1.91 -15.13 5.97
C CYS A 247 0.40 -15.37 5.82
N GLU A 248 0.00 -16.41 5.07
CA GLU A 248 -1.41 -16.82 4.94
C GLU A 248 -2.00 -17.25 6.28
N LYS A 249 -1.28 -18.04 7.07
CA LYS A 249 -1.77 -18.52 8.37
C LYS A 249 -1.94 -17.38 9.35
N VAL A 250 -0.99 -16.45 9.44
CA VAL A 250 -1.10 -15.25 10.29
C VAL A 250 -2.26 -14.37 9.82
N GLY A 251 -2.36 -14.09 8.52
CA GLY A 251 -3.45 -13.31 7.95
C GLY A 251 -4.83 -13.87 8.30
N LEU A 252 -4.99 -15.19 8.21
CA LEU A 252 -6.25 -15.86 8.53
C LEU A 252 -6.51 -15.96 10.03
N ARG A 253 -5.53 -16.37 10.83
CA ARG A 253 -5.76 -16.83 12.21
C ARG A 253 -5.41 -15.82 13.29
N CYS A 254 -4.55 -14.87 12.98
CA CYS A 254 -4.14 -13.83 13.91
C CYS A 254 -4.79 -12.49 13.58
N ILE A 255 -4.99 -12.19 12.30
CA ILE A 255 -5.54 -10.90 11.88
C ILE A 255 -7.05 -11.00 11.62
N ARG A 256 -7.48 -11.82 10.67
CA ARG A 256 -8.91 -11.93 10.31
C ARG A 256 -9.77 -12.41 11.47
N ASP A 257 -9.34 -13.46 12.15
CA ASP A 257 -10.09 -14.11 13.24
C ASP A 257 -9.93 -13.37 14.60
N CYS A 258 -9.23 -12.23 14.65
CA CYS A 258 -9.09 -11.43 15.87
C CYS A 258 -10.40 -10.70 16.20
N GLU A 259 -11.04 -11.07 17.31
CA GLU A 259 -12.30 -10.47 17.78
C GLU A 259 -12.10 -9.45 18.91
N THR A 260 -10.96 -9.51 19.61
CA THR A 260 -10.60 -8.65 20.75
C THR A 260 -9.86 -7.39 20.30
N PHE A 261 -10.26 -6.24 20.86
CA PHE A 261 -9.77 -4.91 20.47
C PHE A 261 -9.41 -4.04 21.67
N ASP A 262 -8.73 -4.62 22.66
CA ASP A 262 -8.02 -3.81 23.63
C ASP A 262 -6.75 -3.19 23.00
N GLU A 263 -6.10 -2.32 23.76
CA GLU A 263 -4.91 -1.61 23.32
C GLU A 263 -3.76 -2.58 22.99
N GLU A 264 -3.63 -3.69 23.72
CA GLU A 264 -2.58 -4.69 23.50
C GLU A 264 -2.78 -5.41 22.15
N HIS A 265 -4.01 -5.80 21.83
CA HIS A 265 -4.34 -6.43 20.54
C HIS A 265 -4.13 -5.46 19.38
N VAL A 266 -4.49 -4.18 19.55
CA VAL A 266 -4.24 -3.16 18.53
C VAL A 266 -2.74 -3.01 18.24
N MET A 267 -1.91 -2.92 19.29
CA MET A 267 -0.45 -2.86 19.14
C MET A 267 0.13 -4.14 18.55
N TRP A 268 -0.41 -5.29 18.95
CA TRP A 268 -0.01 -6.60 18.42
C TRP A 268 -0.28 -6.71 16.92
N LEU A 269 -1.46 -6.28 16.45
CA LEU A 269 -1.79 -6.26 15.01
C LEU A 269 -0.85 -5.35 14.21
N ASP A 270 -0.53 -4.16 14.74
CA ASP A 270 0.45 -3.26 14.11
C ASP A 270 1.84 -3.89 14.04
N ARG A 271 2.25 -4.60 15.09
CA ARG A 271 3.56 -5.27 15.15
C ARG A 271 3.61 -6.51 14.26
N LEU A 272 2.52 -7.26 14.14
CA LEU A 272 2.39 -8.34 13.17
C LEU A 272 2.63 -7.79 11.76
N LEU A 273 1.96 -6.68 11.40
CA LEU A 273 2.14 -6.04 10.09
C LEU A 273 3.59 -5.64 9.82
N ASP A 274 4.28 -5.05 10.80
CA ASP A 274 5.70 -4.69 10.67
C ASP A 274 6.58 -5.92 10.38
N LEU A 275 6.37 -7.01 11.10
CA LEU A 275 7.12 -8.26 10.88
C LEU A 275 6.72 -8.94 9.56
N GLY A 276 5.47 -8.85 9.15
CA GLY A 276 5.01 -9.33 7.85
C GLY A 276 5.68 -8.61 6.68
N ARG A 277 5.82 -7.27 6.78
CA ARG A 277 6.60 -6.50 5.80
C ARG A 277 8.06 -6.93 5.75
N SER A 278 8.68 -7.14 6.91
CA SER A 278 10.05 -7.67 6.96
C SER A 278 10.21 -9.02 6.27
N VAL A 279 9.19 -9.90 6.33
CA VAL A 279 9.17 -11.16 5.58
C VAL A 279 9.08 -10.89 4.08
N GLN A 280 8.18 -10.01 3.64
CA GLN A 280 8.02 -9.65 2.24
C GLN A 280 9.29 -9.01 1.67
N ASP A 281 9.88 -8.04 2.36
CA ASP A 281 11.15 -7.41 1.97
C ASP A 281 12.26 -8.47 1.84
N SER A 282 12.32 -9.45 2.76
CA SER A 282 13.32 -10.53 2.70
C SER A 282 13.10 -11.51 1.54
N VAL A 283 11.85 -11.68 1.08
CA VAL A 283 11.55 -12.48 -0.12
C VAL A 283 12.04 -11.74 -1.36
N ASP A 284 11.77 -10.44 -1.47
CA ASP A 284 12.23 -9.62 -2.59
C ASP A 284 13.76 -9.61 -2.70
N GLU A 285 14.46 -9.39 -1.58
CA GLU A 285 15.93 -9.42 -1.52
C GLU A 285 16.50 -10.80 -1.88
N LEU A 286 15.83 -11.89 -1.46
CA LEU A 286 16.23 -13.25 -1.82
C LEU A 286 16.11 -13.51 -3.33
N ILE A 287 15.04 -13.03 -3.96
CA ILE A 287 14.85 -13.13 -5.41
C ILE A 287 15.88 -12.29 -6.15
N ALA A 288 16.11 -11.04 -5.71
CA ALA A 288 17.15 -10.19 -6.27
C ALA A 288 18.55 -10.83 -6.17
N ALA A 289 18.85 -11.51 -5.05
CA ALA A 289 20.10 -12.25 -4.88
C ALA A 289 20.24 -13.44 -5.83
N LEU A 290 19.14 -14.14 -6.16
CA LEU A 290 19.14 -15.24 -7.15
C LEU A 290 19.44 -14.73 -8.56
N SER A 291 18.97 -13.53 -8.89
CA SER A 291 19.15 -12.88 -10.19
C SER A 291 20.44 -12.04 -10.29
N ALA A 292 21.26 -11.97 -9.23
CA ALA A 292 22.45 -11.13 -9.21
C ALA A 292 23.56 -11.65 -10.15
N ASP A 293 24.25 -10.73 -10.84
CA ASP A 293 25.38 -11.06 -11.71
C ASP A 293 26.67 -11.34 -10.91
N GLY A 294 27.56 -12.13 -11.51
CA GLY A 294 28.89 -12.44 -10.97
C GLY A 294 28.93 -13.57 -9.94
N ASP A 295 30.10 -13.84 -9.38
CA ASP A 295 30.38 -15.05 -8.58
C ASP A 295 29.90 -14.96 -7.10
N GLU A 296 29.46 -13.78 -6.65
CA GLU A 296 29.06 -13.56 -5.25
C GLU A 296 27.62 -14.00 -4.93
N TRP A 297 26.82 -14.36 -5.94
CA TRP A 297 25.40 -14.69 -5.80
C TRP A 297 25.14 -15.78 -4.74
N LYS A 298 26.01 -16.81 -4.67
CA LYS A 298 25.86 -17.90 -3.67
C LYS A 298 25.96 -17.41 -2.23
N ARG A 299 26.79 -16.40 -1.99
CA ARG A 299 26.95 -15.80 -0.65
C ARG A 299 25.74 -14.92 -0.33
N ALA A 300 25.29 -14.12 -1.30
CA ALA A 300 24.11 -13.28 -1.17
C ALA A 300 22.86 -14.12 -0.89
N VAL A 301 22.59 -15.15 -1.69
CA VAL A 301 21.44 -16.05 -1.51
C VAL A 301 21.44 -16.72 -0.14
N LYS A 302 22.59 -17.18 0.37
CA LYS A 302 22.68 -17.77 1.71
C LYS A 302 22.36 -16.76 2.82
N LEU A 303 22.85 -15.53 2.68
CA LEU A 303 22.58 -14.46 3.63
C LEU A 303 21.09 -14.11 3.64
N GLU A 304 20.50 -13.89 2.47
CA GLU A 304 19.08 -13.53 2.37
C GLU A 304 18.15 -14.67 2.75
N ALA A 305 18.53 -15.93 2.50
CA ALA A 305 17.81 -17.09 3.01
C ALA A 305 17.81 -17.15 4.55
N ALA A 306 18.93 -16.80 5.19
CA ALA A 306 19.01 -16.70 6.65
C ALA A 306 18.14 -15.54 7.18
N ASN A 307 18.17 -14.38 6.52
CA ASN A 307 17.33 -13.21 6.86
C ASN A 307 15.84 -13.55 6.76
N LEU A 308 15.42 -14.22 5.67
CA LEU A 308 14.04 -14.67 5.49
C LEU A 308 13.60 -15.66 6.58
N ALA A 309 14.45 -16.65 6.91
CA ALA A 309 14.18 -17.59 7.99
C ALA A 309 14.05 -16.90 9.36
N GLU A 310 14.86 -15.87 9.62
CA GLU A 310 14.76 -15.02 10.81
C GLU A 310 13.47 -14.20 10.84
N ALA A 311 13.13 -13.51 9.75
CA ALA A 311 11.91 -12.74 9.63
C ALA A 311 10.66 -13.60 9.86
N MET A 312 10.58 -14.79 9.23
CA MET A 312 9.48 -15.73 9.44
C MET A 312 9.38 -16.21 10.90
N SER A 313 10.52 -16.49 11.53
CA SER A 313 10.57 -16.98 12.91
C SER A 313 10.13 -15.90 13.90
N ASN A 314 10.55 -14.65 13.68
CA ASN A 314 10.12 -13.52 14.49
C ASN A 314 8.61 -13.30 14.37
N LEU A 315 8.08 -13.37 13.14
CA LEU A 315 6.65 -13.24 12.88
C LEU A 315 5.84 -14.37 13.56
N ALA A 316 6.25 -15.62 13.38
CA ALA A 316 5.58 -16.77 13.99
C ALA A 316 5.63 -16.74 15.52
N THR A 317 6.74 -16.29 16.10
CA THR A 317 6.89 -16.12 17.55
C THR A 317 5.92 -15.07 18.09
N LEU A 318 5.77 -13.94 17.40
CA LEU A 318 4.80 -12.93 17.80
C LEU A 318 3.35 -13.42 17.65
N ALA A 319 3.06 -14.17 16.59
CA ALA A 319 1.73 -14.72 16.33
C ALA A 319 1.23 -15.61 17.49
N ILE A 320 2.12 -16.38 18.11
CA ILE A 320 1.81 -17.26 19.26
C ILE A 320 1.19 -16.49 20.44
N THR A 321 1.49 -15.20 20.61
CA THR A 321 1.08 -14.40 21.78
C THR A 321 -0.43 -14.38 22.01
N PHE A 322 -1.21 -14.24 20.94
CA PHE A 322 -2.67 -14.07 21.00
C PHE A 322 -3.43 -14.97 20.02
N VAL A 323 -2.75 -15.92 19.36
CA VAL A 323 -3.45 -16.88 18.50
C VAL A 323 -4.32 -17.81 19.34
N ASP A 324 -5.46 -18.21 18.80
CA ASP A 324 -6.31 -19.26 19.37
C ASP A 324 -5.53 -20.57 19.61
N ASP A 325 -5.80 -21.21 20.76
CA ASP A 325 -5.15 -22.44 21.21
C ASP A 325 -5.19 -23.57 20.17
N SER A 326 -6.22 -23.63 19.32
CA SER A 326 -6.34 -24.64 18.26
C SER A 326 -5.29 -24.49 17.15
N HIS A 327 -4.64 -23.33 17.05
CA HIS A 327 -3.62 -23.04 16.06
C HIS A 327 -2.21 -22.96 16.63
N LEU A 328 -2.07 -22.89 17.96
CA LEU A 328 -0.79 -22.85 18.65
C LEU A 328 0.17 -23.98 18.23
N PRO A 329 -0.24 -25.27 18.17
CA PRO A 329 0.68 -26.35 17.78
C PRO A 329 1.28 -26.20 16.38
N TRP A 330 0.54 -25.55 15.47
CA TRP A 330 1.04 -25.29 14.12
C TRP A 330 2.17 -24.27 14.13
N PHE A 331 2.01 -23.18 14.89
CA PHE A 331 3.03 -22.13 14.99
C PHE A 331 4.28 -22.62 15.71
N GLU A 332 4.13 -23.40 16.79
CA GLU A 332 5.28 -24.00 17.49
C GLU A 332 6.08 -24.95 16.58
N LEU A 333 5.39 -25.77 15.79
CA LEU A 333 6.04 -26.66 14.82
C LEU A 333 6.73 -25.84 13.71
N CYS A 334 6.12 -24.75 13.28
CA CYS A 334 6.72 -23.82 12.31
C CYS A 334 8.01 -23.22 12.85
N CYS A 335 8.01 -22.66 14.06
CA CYS A 335 9.21 -22.11 14.70
C CYS A 335 10.33 -23.14 14.80
N LYS A 336 10.03 -24.37 15.23
CA LYS A 336 11.02 -25.47 15.30
C LYS A 336 11.64 -25.79 13.95
N ARG A 337 10.86 -25.78 12.86
CA ARG A 337 11.38 -26.02 11.50
C ARG A 337 12.25 -24.86 11.02
N LEU A 338 11.84 -23.62 11.29
CA LEU A 338 12.59 -22.43 10.91
C LEU A 338 13.92 -22.32 11.66
N ASP A 339 13.98 -22.73 12.93
CA ASP A 339 15.24 -22.77 13.68
C ASP A 339 16.24 -23.75 13.06
N VAL A 340 15.79 -24.93 12.61
CA VAL A 340 16.67 -25.87 11.87
C VAL A 340 17.19 -25.24 10.57
N SER A 341 16.32 -24.52 9.85
CA SER A 341 16.70 -23.81 8.63
C SER A 341 17.74 -22.71 8.90
N LYS A 342 17.59 -21.90 9.96
CA LYS A 342 18.58 -20.86 10.33
C LYS A 342 19.99 -21.43 10.50
N HIS A 343 20.11 -22.56 11.21
CA HIS A 343 21.40 -23.22 11.41
C HIS A 343 22.00 -23.77 10.10
N THR A 344 21.16 -24.06 9.11
CA THR A 344 21.59 -24.54 7.78
C THR A 344 22.16 -23.41 6.93
N TYR A 345 21.67 -22.17 7.09
CA TYR A 345 22.05 -21.02 6.26
C TYR A 345 23.05 -20.07 6.92
N HIS A 346 23.33 -20.19 8.23
CA HIS A 346 24.32 -19.37 8.90
C HIS A 346 25.74 -19.56 8.33
N VAL A 347 26.27 -18.49 7.74
CA VAL A 347 27.67 -18.36 7.39
C VAL A 347 28.43 -17.95 8.64
N VAL A 348 29.40 -18.76 9.07
CA VAL A 348 30.39 -18.33 10.07
C VAL A 348 31.08 -17.10 9.49
N ARG A 349 30.90 -15.95 10.14
CA ARG A 349 31.48 -14.65 9.77
C ARG A 349 32.98 -14.72 9.53
#